data_AF-A0A8H5BK58-F1
#
_entry.id   AF-A0A8H5BK58-F1
#
_cell.length_a   1.000
_cell.length_b   1.000
_cell.length_c   1.000
_cell.angle_alpha   90.00
_cell.angle_beta   90.00
_cell.angle_gamma   90.00
#
_symmetry.space_group_name_H-M   'P 1'
#
loop_
_entity.id
_entity.type
_entity.pdbx_description
1 polymer ?
#
loop_
_entity_poly.entity_id
_entity_poly.type
_entity_poly.pdbx_seq_one_letter_code
_entity_poly.pdbx_strand_id
1 'polypeptide(L)'
;MGSREEFPKISFDKIEDWNQVASSCKREATKIAANQVEEAGLGSERDLVLKHMEKFVDQALESMQPNLRVNGHSFGSLPDHLSTHDMETFDEALDRRIWSLADTRLQWHKRIAENRRTVPGAIRDTVAQLLEQHDALDNDKDILSAKELEDGFEEPDFETEELSEAVRKNTAFAEELAQTIPMQQGRISPSSSAPSTTKASTTSSPSTTKSSSSPSTRESSTASSTRESSAASSTEASSAPGSTTSSWGETAASTTRSAPSTTTSARSTTLCK
;
A
#
# COMPACT_ATOMS: atom_id res chain seq x y z
N MET A 1 -0.16 -6.04 -32.43
CA MET A 1 1.07 -5.37 -32.88
C MET A 1 2.12 -5.50 -31.79
N GLY A 2 3.25 -6.12 -32.13
CA GLY A 2 4.55 -6.04 -31.46
C GLY A 2 4.61 -6.20 -29.94
N SER A 3 4.56 -7.44 -29.45
CA SER A 3 5.41 -7.85 -28.33
C SER A 3 6.87 -7.72 -28.77
N ARG A 4 7.35 -6.48 -28.89
CA ARG A 4 8.76 -6.17 -29.09
C ARG A 4 9.46 -6.68 -27.85
N GLU A 5 10.31 -7.67 -28.03
CA GLU A 5 11.25 -8.21 -27.05
C GLU A 5 11.77 -7.07 -26.17
N GLU A 6 11.26 -6.99 -24.94
CA GLU A 6 11.72 -5.98 -23.99
C GLU A 6 13.11 -6.43 -23.55
N PHE A 7 14.13 -5.88 -24.22
CA PHE A 7 15.51 -6.17 -23.88
C PHE A 7 15.73 -5.91 -22.39
N PRO A 8 16.52 -6.77 -21.71
CA PRO A 8 16.78 -6.62 -20.29
C PRO A 8 17.40 -5.23 -20.04
N LYS A 9 16.64 -4.36 -19.37
CA LYS A 9 17.09 -3.03 -18.99
C LYS A 9 17.82 -3.10 -17.65
N ILE A 10 18.88 -2.30 -17.50
CA ILE A 10 19.64 -2.22 -16.26
C ILE A 10 18.85 -1.34 -15.28
N SER A 11 18.54 -1.89 -14.11
CA SER A 11 17.83 -1.17 -13.04
C SER A 11 18.81 -0.60 -12.01
N PHE A 12 18.62 0.68 -11.70
CA PHE A 12 19.25 1.38 -10.58
C PHE A 12 18.18 1.76 -9.56
N ASP A 13 18.54 1.70 -8.28
CA ASP A 13 17.67 2.13 -7.17
C ASP A 13 17.68 3.67 -7.02
N LYS A 14 18.76 4.32 -7.43
CA LYS A 14 18.99 5.76 -7.19
C LYS A 14 19.58 6.43 -8.41
N ILE A 15 19.21 7.69 -8.64
CA ILE A 15 19.76 8.50 -9.73
C ILE A 15 21.23 8.87 -9.43
N GLU A 16 21.56 8.98 -8.15
CA GLU A 16 22.89 9.26 -7.63
C GLU A 16 23.88 8.15 -8.01
N ASP A 17 23.44 6.89 -7.97
CA ASP A 17 24.28 5.74 -8.33
C ASP A 17 24.69 5.79 -9.80
N TRP A 18 23.75 6.17 -10.68
CA TRP A 18 24.04 6.40 -12.09
C TRP A 18 25.03 7.55 -12.29
N ASN A 19 24.83 8.67 -11.61
CA ASN A 19 25.74 9.82 -11.66
C ASN A 19 27.15 9.45 -11.15
N GLN A 20 27.25 8.59 -10.14
CA GLN A 20 28.51 8.09 -9.63
C GLN A 20 29.22 7.16 -10.63
N VAL A 21 28.49 6.28 -11.31
CA VAL A 21 29.03 5.42 -12.38
C VAL A 21 29.50 6.27 -13.56
N ALA A 22 28.69 7.24 -14.00
CA ALA A 22 29.03 8.14 -15.09
C ALA A 22 30.30 8.96 -14.79
N SER A 23 30.39 9.55 -13.60
CA SER A 23 31.58 10.31 -13.17
C SER A 23 32.82 9.42 -13.01
N SER A 24 32.67 8.20 -12.48
CA SER A 24 33.79 7.24 -12.36
C SER A 24 34.28 6.78 -13.73
N CYS A 25 33.36 6.50 -14.66
CA CYS A 25 33.69 6.14 -16.04
C CYS A 25 34.45 7.27 -16.75
N LYS A 26 33.95 8.51 -16.65
CA LYS A 26 34.61 9.70 -17.22
C LYS A 26 36.01 9.93 -16.64
N ARG A 27 36.16 9.76 -15.31
CA ARG A 27 37.46 9.88 -14.64
C ARG A 27 38.47 8.82 -15.10
N GLU A 28 38.06 7.55 -15.18
CA GLU A 28 39.00 6.50 -15.62
C GLU A 28 39.32 6.61 -17.11
N ALA A 29 38.34 6.94 -17.96
CA ALA A 29 38.56 7.14 -19.38
C ALA A 29 39.55 8.28 -19.67
N THR A 30 39.40 9.42 -18.98
CA THR A 30 40.32 10.56 -19.10
C THR A 30 41.72 10.23 -18.57
N LYS A 31 41.82 9.45 -17.49
CA LYS A 31 43.10 8.96 -16.96
C LYS A 31 43.82 8.03 -17.93
N ILE A 32 43.11 7.07 -18.52
CA ILE A 32 43.69 6.15 -19.52
C ILE A 32 44.15 6.93 -20.76
N ALA A 33 43.34 7.87 -21.26
CA ALA A 33 43.71 8.72 -22.38
C ALA A 33 44.95 9.57 -22.07
N ALA A 34 45.04 10.15 -20.88
CA ALA A 34 46.20 10.92 -20.45
C ALA A 34 47.48 10.07 -20.44
N ASN A 35 47.42 8.85 -19.90
CA ASN A 35 48.56 7.94 -19.87
C ASN A 35 49.02 7.55 -21.27
N GLN A 36 48.09 7.23 -22.18
CA GLN A 36 48.43 6.87 -23.57
C GLN A 36 49.07 8.03 -24.33
N VAL A 37 48.61 9.27 -24.10
CA VAL A 37 49.22 10.46 -24.70
C VAL A 37 50.65 10.67 -24.20
N GLU A 38 50.89 10.45 -22.90
CA GLU A 38 52.23 10.56 -22.30
C GLU A 38 53.17 9.48 -22.85
N GLU A 39 52.71 8.23 -22.96
CA GLU A 39 53.49 7.12 -23.54
C GLU A 39 53.83 7.34 -25.02
N ALA A 40 52.91 7.92 -25.79
CA ALA A 40 53.10 8.16 -27.21
C ALA A 40 53.82 9.49 -27.53
N GLY A 41 54.15 10.30 -26.51
CA GLY A 41 54.92 11.54 -26.66
C GLY A 41 54.19 12.70 -27.35
N LEU A 42 52.86 12.64 -27.45
CA LEU A 42 52.03 13.65 -28.14
C LEU A 42 51.66 14.83 -27.23
N GLY A 43 52.66 15.46 -26.60
CA GLY A 43 52.45 16.54 -25.65
C GLY A 43 51.67 17.74 -26.21
N SER A 44 51.84 18.05 -27.50
CA SER A 44 51.14 19.17 -28.17
C SER A 44 49.67 18.90 -28.45
N GLU A 45 49.27 17.64 -28.55
CA GLU A 45 47.89 17.23 -28.92
C GLU A 45 47.08 16.71 -27.71
N ARG A 46 47.68 16.68 -26.52
CA ARG A 46 47.08 16.18 -25.27
C ARG A 46 45.68 16.71 -25.03
N ASP A 47 45.52 18.02 -25.06
CA ASP A 47 44.24 18.67 -24.75
C ASP A 47 43.16 18.36 -25.79
N LEU A 48 43.56 18.16 -27.04
CA LEU A 48 42.65 17.81 -28.13
C LEU A 48 42.14 16.37 -27.93
N VAL A 49 43.05 15.43 -27.65
CA VAL A 49 42.72 14.01 -27.40
C VAL A 49 41.81 13.87 -26.17
N LEU A 50 42.12 14.58 -25.08
CA LEU A 50 41.29 14.55 -23.86
C LEU A 50 39.88 15.08 -24.13
N LYS A 51 39.74 16.20 -24.86
CA LYS A 51 38.42 16.73 -25.26
C LYS A 51 37.63 15.76 -26.13
N HIS A 52 38.30 15.06 -27.05
CA HIS A 52 37.64 14.04 -27.87
C HIS A 52 37.20 12.83 -27.05
N MET A 53 38.02 12.40 -26.08
CA MET A 53 37.67 11.32 -25.17
C MET A 53 36.45 11.69 -24.30
N GLU A 54 36.41 12.90 -23.74
CA GLU A 54 35.26 13.37 -22.97
C GLU A 54 33.97 13.35 -23.81
N LYS A 55 34.02 13.90 -25.03
CA LYS A 55 32.87 13.87 -25.95
C LYS A 55 32.42 12.45 -26.28
N PHE A 56 33.38 11.54 -26.49
CA PHE A 56 33.09 10.13 -26.77
C PHE A 56 32.39 9.47 -25.58
N VAL A 57 32.88 9.69 -24.36
CA VAL A 57 32.26 9.16 -23.14
C VAL A 57 30.87 9.75 -22.95
N ASP A 58 30.69 11.06 -23.15
CA ASP A 58 29.39 11.72 -23.00
C ASP A 58 28.37 11.14 -24.01
N GLN A 59 28.76 10.94 -25.28
CA GLN A 59 27.91 10.29 -26.30
C GLN A 59 27.60 8.82 -25.96
N ALA A 60 28.58 8.09 -25.43
CA ALA A 60 28.38 6.70 -25.01
C ALA A 60 27.37 6.63 -23.85
N LEU A 61 27.49 7.51 -22.85
CA LEU A 61 26.56 7.61 -21.73
C LEU A 61 25.15 7.97 -22.23
N GLU A 62 25.01 8.92 -23.15
CA GLU A 62 23.73 9.30 -23.77
C GLU A 62 23.09 8.11 -24.49
N SER A 63 23.88 7.33 -25.25
CA SER A 63 23.38 6.13 -25.94
C SER A 63 22.93 5.02 -24.98
N MET A 64 23.44 5.00 -23.75
CA MET A 64 23.07 4.03 -22.73
C MET A 64 21.79 4.41 -21.96
N GLN A 65 21.46 5.70 -21.85
CA GLN A 65 20.26 6.20 -21.16
C GLN A 65 18.95 5.47 -21.49
N PRO A 66 18.58 5.16 -22.76
CA PRO A 66 17.31 4.47 -23.05
C PRO A 66 17.21 3.04 -22.49
N ASN A 67 18.36 2.44 -22.18
CA ASN A 67 18.47 1.08 -21.64
C ASN A 67 18.48 1.05 -20.10
N LEU A 68 18.34 2.22 -19.45
CA LEU A 68 18.34 2.35 -18.00
C LEU A 68 16.93 2.48 -17.43
N ARG A 69 16.74 1.88 -16.26
CA ARG A 69 15.58 2.05 -15.39
C ARG A 69 16.04 2.57 -14.04
N VAL A 70 15.38 3.59 -13.51
CA VAL A 70 15.62 4.12 -12.16
C VAL A 70 14.31 4.02 -11.39
N ASN A 71 14.30 3.30 -10.25
CA ASN A 71 13.10 3.08 -9.44
C ASN A 71 11.90 2.55 -10.22
N GLY A 72 12.13 1.65 -11.18
CA GLY A 72 11.08 1.06 -12.01
C GLY A 72 10.58 1.96 -13.14
N HIS A 73 11.07 3.20 -13.25
CA HIS A 73 10.76 4.12 -14.35
C HIS A 73 11.88 4.12 -15.39
N SER A 74 11.52 4.25 -16.68
CA SER A 74 12.52 4.38 -17.75
C SER A 74 13.20 5.74 -17.65
N PHE A 75 14.53 5.80 -17.80
CA PHE A 75 15.31 7.04 -17.59
C PHE A 75 14.80 8.23 -18.41
N GLY A 76 14.48 8.04 -19.71
CA GLY A 76 13.95 9.11 -20.57
C GLY A 76 12.51 9.54 -20.28
N SER A 77 11.82 8.90 -19.34
CA SER A 77 10.51 9.34 -18.84
C SER A 77 10.63 10.17 -17.56
N LEU A 78 11.81 10.21 -16.94
CA LEU A 78 12.03 11.15 -15.84
C LEU A 78 12.15 12.55 -16.46
N PRO A 79 11.41 13.54 -15.96
CA PRO A 79 11.57 14.90 -16.43
C PRO A 79 13.00 15.37 -16.16
N ASP A 80 13.67 15.92 -17.18
CA ASP A 80 15.02 16.50 -17.13
C ASP A 80 15.24 17.49 -15.97
N HIS A 81 14.14 17.98 -15.40
CA HIS A 81 14.05 18.89 -14.27
C HIS A 81 14.57 18.34 -12.94
N LEU A 82 14.77 17.02 -12.80
CA LEU A 82 15.40 16.44 -11.59
C LEU A 82 16.91 16.68 -11.52
N SER A 83 17.54 17.09 -12.63
CA SER A 83 19.01 17.17 -12.72
C SER A 83 19.61 18.55 -12.46
N THR A 84 18.83 19.64 -12.51
CA THR A 84 19.44 20.97 -12.67
C THR A 84 19.00 22.08 -11.73
N HIS A 85 17.87 22.03 -11.02
CA HIS A 85 17.57 23.07 -10.01
C HIS A 85 16.52 22.60 -9.00
N ASP A 86 16.97 22.47 -7.75
CA ASP A 86 16.19 22.47 -6.52
C ASP A 86 15.26 23.69 -6.43
N MET A 87 14.14 23.63 -7.12
CA MET A 87 12.91 24.19 -6.59
C MET A 87 11.88 23.09 -6.71
N GLU A 88 11.77 22.31 -5.63
CA GLU A 88 10.66 21.39 -5.41
C GLU A 88 9.37 22.23 -5.50
N THR A 89 8.80 22.31 -6.71
CA THR A 89 7.53 23.01 -6.94
C THR A 89 6.51 22.33 -6.06
N PHE A 90 5.97 23.07 -5.08
CA PHE A 90 4.97 22.57 -4.14
C PHE A 90 3.88 21.81 -4.90
N ASP A 91 3.80 20.50 -4.66
CA ASP A 91 2.74 19.68 -5.20
C ASP A 91 1.46 19.96 -4.40
N GLU A 92 0.73 21.01 -4.80
CA GLU A 92 -0.53 21.40 -4.17
C GLU A 92 -1.56 20.26 -4.18
N ALA A 93 -1.50 19.36 -5.17
CA ALA A 93 -2.40 18.21 -5.22
C ALA A 93 -2.08 17.21 -4.12
N LEU A 94 -0.78 16.98 -3.86
CA LEU A 94 -0.32 16.17 -2.74
C LEU A 94 -0.73 16.81 -1.40
N ASP A 95 -0.54 18.12 -1.23
CA ASP A 95 -0.89 18.80 0.03
C ASP A 95 -2.40 18.76 0.32
N ARG A 96 -3.23 19.05 -0.70
CA ARG A 96 -4.69 18.88 -0.60
C ARG A 96 -5.07 17.45 -0.23
N ARG A 97 -4.37 16.46 -0.79
CA ARG A 97 -4.59 15.04 -0.44
C ARG A 97 -4.20 14.76 1.00
N ILE A 98 -3.07 15.25 1.47
CA ILE A 98 -2.62 15.10 2.87
C ILE A 98 -3.67 15.66 3.83
N TRP A 99 -4.22 16.84 3.53
CA TRP A 99 -5.25 17.46 4.36
C TRP A 99 -6.56 16.68 4.35
N SER A 100 -7.00 16.21 3.17
CA SER A 100 -8.19 15.36 3.07
C SER A 100 -8.04 14.04 3.84
N LEU A 101 -6.84 13.45 3.83
CA LEU A 101 -6.52 12.23 4.57
C LEU A 101 -6.47 12.49 6.08
N ALA A 102 -5.94 13.64 6.50
CA ALA A 102 -5.94 14.03 7.90
C ALA A 102 -7.37 14.23 8.43
N ASP A 103 -8.24 14.90 7.66
CA ASP A 103 -9.64 15.11 8.03
C ASP A 103 -10.43 13.79 8.10
N THR A 104 -10.31 12.94 7.08
CA THR A 104 -10.96 11.62 7.10
C THR A 104 -10.48 10.78 8.28
N ARG A 105 -9.18 10.79 8.60
CA ARG A 105 -8.64 10.11 9.79
C ARG A 105 -9.28 10.65 11.08
N LEU A 106 -9.44 11.95 11.21
CA LEU A 106 -10.08 12.56 12.39
C LEU A 106 -11.55 12.15 12.51
N GLN A 107 -12.28 12.16 11.39
CA GLN A 107 -13.67 11.68 11.35
C GLN A 107 -13.79 10.21 11.76
N TRP A 108 -12.88 9.35 11.30
CA TRP A 108 -12.87 7.94 11.71
C TRP A 108 -12.60 7.78 13.20
N HIS A 109 -11.64 8.51 13.76
CA HIS A 109 -11.38 8.49 15.20
C HIS A 109 -12.61 8.92 16.01
N LYS A 110 -13.30 9.97 15.57
CA LYS A 110 -14.55 10.42 16.19
C LYS A 110 -15.62 9.32 16.14
N ARG A 111 -15.87 8.72 14.97
CA ARG A 111 -16.85 7.63 14.82
C ARG A 111 -16.51 6.42 15.70
N ILE A 112 -15.23 6.05 15.79
CA ILE A 112 -14.78 4.94 16.63
C ILE A 112 -15.00 5.26 18.11
N ALA A 113 -14.68 6.47 18.56
CA ALA A 113 -14.90 6.90 19.93
C ALA A 113 -16.40 6.93 20.29
N GLU A 114 -17.24 7.44 19.40
CA GLU A 114 -18.70 7.45 19.55
C GLU A 114 -19.24 6.01 19.62
N ASN A 115 -18.84 5.14 18.69
CA ASN A 115 -19.26 3.75 18.66
C ASN A 115 -18.86 2.99 19.95
N ARG A 116 -17.62 3.16 20.41
CA ARG A 116 -17.14 2.58 21.69
C ARG A 116 -17.94 3.05 22.90
N ARG A 117 -18.55 4.23 22.83
CA ARG A 117 -19.38 4.78 23.92
C ARG A 117 -20.83 4.33 23.82
N THR A 118 -21.43 4.30 22.63
CA THR A 118 -22.87 4.11 22.45
C THR A 118 -23.27 2.66 22.25
N VAL A 119 -22.50 1.90 21.46
CA VAL A 119 -22.88 0.54 21.05
C VAL A 119 -22.90 -0.44 22.22
N PRO A 120 -21.95 -0.45 23.17
CA PRO A 120 -22.04 -1.34 24.33
C PRO A 120 -23.28 -1.09 25.20
N GLY A 121 -23.71 0.18 25.33
CA GLY A 121 -24.95 0.54 26.05
C GLY A 121 -26.18 0.01 25.33
N ALA A 122 -26.29 0.26 24.02
CA ALA A 122 -27.39 -0.26 23.21
C ALA A 122 -27.46 -1.80 23.24
N ILE A 123 -26.32 -2.49 23.14
CA ILE A 123 -26.27 -3.96 23.26
C ILE A 123 -26.77 -4.39 24.64
N ARG A 124 -26.29 -3.76 25.72
CA ARG A 124 -26.74 -4.07 27.09
C ARG A 124 -28.25 -3.94 27.22
N ASP A 125 -28.83 -2.85 26.73
CA ASP A 125 -30.27 -2.58 26.86
C ASP A 125 -31.09 -3.61 26.07
N THR A 126 -30.67 -3.95 24.84
CA THR A 126 -31.32 -4.99 24.04
C THR A 126 -31.25 -6.36 24.70
N VAL A 127 -30.09 -6.74 25.26
CA VAL A 127 -29.93 -8.02 25.97
C VAL A 127 -30.77 -8.05 27.24
N ALA A 128 -30.82 -6.96 28.00
CA ALA A 128 -31.64 -6.87 29.20
C ALA A 128 -33.14 -7.02 28.86
N GLN A 129 -33.61 -6.37 27.79
CA GLN A 129 -34.99 -6.49 27.33
C GLN A 129 -35.33 -7.93 26.91
N LEU A 130 -34.43 -8.61 26.20
CA LEU A 130 -34.63 -10.01 25.80
C LEU A 130 -34.70 -10.96 27.01
N LEU A 131 -33.86 -10.75 28.01
CA LEU A 131 -33.89 -11.54 29.24
C LEU A 131 -35.18 -11.30 30.03
N GLU A 132 -35.63 -10.04 30.16
CA GLU A 132 -36.90 -9.72 30.83
C GLU A 132 -38.10 -10.35 30.11
N GLN A 133 -38.10 -10.37 28.79
CA GLN A 133 -39.12 -11.07 28.00
C GLN A 133 -39.08 -12.58 28.22
N HIS A 134 -37.89 -13.19 28.33
CA HIS A 134 -37.76 -14.61 28.61
C HIS A 134 -38.27 -14.96 30.01
N ASP A 135 -37.87 -14.19 31.02
CA ASP A 135 -38.32 -14.38 32.40
C ASP A 135 -39.85 -14.25 32.50
N ALA A 136 -40.47 -13.31 31.78
CA ALA A 136 -41.93 -13.19 31.73
C ALA A 136 -42.59 -14.46 31.14
N LEU A 137 -42.05 -14.99 30.04
CA LEU A 137 -42.57 -16.21 29.40
C LEU A 137 -42.38 -17.46 30.26
N ASP A 138 -41.27 -17.58 30.98
CA ASP A 138 -41.02 -18.71 31.88
C ASP A 138 -41.94 -18.67 33.10
N ASN A 139 -42.16 -17.49 33.68
CA ASN A 139 -43.12 -17.33 34.78
C ASN A 139 -44.55 -17.67 34.34
N ASP A 140 -44.95 -17.31 33.11
CA ASP A 140 -46.26 -17.67 32.56
C ASP A 140 -46.39 -19.19 32.30
N LYS A 141 -45.30 -19.85 31.86
CA LYS A 141 -45.27 -21.31 31.67
C LYS A 141 -45.35 -22.07 32.99
N ASP A 142 -44.72 -21.61 34.06
CA ASP A 142 -44.81 -22.26 35.37
C ASP A 142 -46.23 -22.18 35.96
N ILE A 143 -46.98 -21.10 35.67
CA ILE A 143 -48.39 -20.95 36.06
C ILE A 143 -49.31 -21.89 35.25
N LEU A 144 -49.00 -22.11 33.97
CA LEU A 144 -49.74 -23.05 33.11
C LEU A 144 -49.39 -24.52 33.41
N SER A 145 -48.12 -24.83 33.66
CA SER A 145 -47.61 -26.16 34.01
C SER A 145 -48.16 -26.66 35.35
N ALA A 146 -48.33 -25.77 36.35
CA ALA A 146 -49.00 -26.12 37.60
C ALA A 146 -50.51 -26.42 37.45
N LYS A 147 -51.11 -26.08 36.30
CA LYS A 147 -52.54 -26.29 36.01
C LYS A 147 -52.79 -27.45 35.02
N GLU A 148 -51.76 -27.94 34.35
CA GLU A 148 -51.83 -29.03 33.34
C GLU A 148 -51.34 -30.40 33.84
N LEU A 149 -50.92 -30.54 35.10
CA LEU A 149 -50.54 -31.84 35.70
C LEU A 149 -51.73 -32.80 35.98
N GLU A 150 -52.90 -32.58 35.38
CA GLU A 150 -54.05 -33.49 35.46
C GLU A 150 -54.59 -33.96 34.09
N ASP A 151 -53.89 -33.70 32.98
CA ASP A 151 -54.26 -34.33 31.70
C ASP A 151 -53.03 -34.83 30.94
N GLY A 152 -53.13 -36.05 30.42
CA GLY A 152 -52.00 -36.83 29.91
C GLY A 152 -51.33 -36.17 28.72
N PHE A 153 -50.07 -35.74 28.91
CA PHE A 153 -49.20 -35.34 27.83
C PHE A 153 -48.79 -36.58 27.02
N GLU A 154 -49.53 -36.87 25.94
CA GLU A 154 -48.97 -37.57 24.79
C GLU A 154 -47.90 -36.67 24.17
N GLU A 155 -46.67 -37.19 24.12
CA GLU A 155 -45.52 -36.55 23.51
C GLU A 155 -45.86 -36.28 22.02
N PRO A 156 -45.99 -35.02 21.59
CA PRO A 156 -46.33 -34.74 20.20
C PRO A 156 -45.13 -35.12 19.34
N ASP A 157 -45.34 -36.08 18.44
CA ASP A 157 -44.42 -36.58 17.43
C ASP A 157 -44.14 -35.46 16.39
N PHE A 158 -43.48 -34.39 16.83
CA PHE A 158 -43.14 -33.24 16.00
C PHE A 158 -42.05 -33.65 14.99
N GLU A 159 -42.48 -33.95 13.77
CA GLU A 159 -41.80 -33.65 12.49
C GLU A 159 -40.28 -33.91 12.48
N THR A 160 -39.87 -35.10 12.93
CA THR A 160 -38.48 -35.56 12.84
C THR A 160 -37.96 -35.61 11.40
N GLU A 161 -38.86 -35.72 10.41
CA GLU A 161 -38.50 -35.85 9.01
C GLU A 161 -37.99 -34.52 8.41
N GLU A 162 -38.67 -33.39 8.63
CA GLU A 162 -38.24 -32.09 8.09
C GLU A 162 -36.93 -31.62 8.73
N LEU A 163 -36.76 -31.85 10.03
CA LEU A 163 -35.50 -31.58 10.72
C LEU A 163 -34.37 -32.47 10.20
N SER A 164 -34.64 -33.75 9.96
CA SER A 164 -33.65 -34.67 9.40
C SER A 164 -33.26 -34.28 7.96
N GLU A 165 -34.20 -33.79 7.16
CA GLU A 165 -33.95 -33.26 5.83
C GLU A 165 -33.10 -31.99 5.88
N ALA A 166 -33.38 -31.07 6.80
CA ALA A 166 -32.60 -29.84 6.97
C ALA A 166 -31.16 -30.15 7.40
N VAL A 167 -30.99 -31.10 8.32
CA VAL A 167 -29.67 -31.59 8.73
C VAL A 167 -28.94 -32.21 7.53
N ARG A 168 -29.63 -33.04 6.73
CA ARG A 168 -29.04 -33.69 5.55
C ARG A 168 -28.64 -32.69 4.46
N LYS A 169 -29.45 -31.66 4.23
CA LYS A 169 -29.15 -30.56 3.29
C LYS A 169 -27.93 -29.76 3.75
N ASN A 170 -27.86 -29.42 5.04
CA ASN A 170 -26.71 -28.71 5.60
C ASN A 170 -25.41 -29.53 5.56
N THR A 171 -25.48 -30.83 5.81
CA THR A 171 -24.31 -31.70 5.67
C THR A 171 -23.82 -31.79 4.23
N ALA A 172 -24.72 -31.84 3.24
CA ALA A 172 -24.35 -31.85 1.83
C ALA A 172 -23.66 -30.52 1.42
N PHE A 173 -24.19 -29.37 1.84
CA PHE A 173 -23.55 -28.08 1.58
C PHE A 173 -22.16 -27.96 2.20
N ALA A 174 -21.96 -28.49 3.41
CA ALA A 174 -20.65 -28.49 4.05
C ALA A 174 -19.61 -29.31 3.25
N GLU A 175 -20.02 -30.44 2.67
CA GLU A 175 -19.16 -31.27 1.82
C GLU A 175 -18.81 -30.57 0.50
N GLU A 176 -19.76 -29.88 -0.14
CA GLU A 176 -19.49 -29.09 -1.36
C GLU A 176 -18.51 -27.94 -1.09
N LEU A 177 -18.67 -27.24 0.04
CA LEU A 177 -17.74 -26.18 0.44
C LEU A 177 -16.34 -26.72 0.73
N ALA A 178 -16.23 -27.89 1.39
CA ALA A 178 -14.95 -28.54 1.64
C ALA A 178 -14.20 -28.90 0.34
N GLN A 179 -14.92 -29.24 -0.73
CA GLN A 179 -14.33 -29.53 -2.03
C GLN A 179 -13.97 -28.26 -2.82
N THR A 180 -14.78 -27.21 -2.74
CA THR A 180 -14.60 -25.99 -3.57
C THR A 180 -13.55 -25.03 -3.02
N ILE A 181 -13.36 -24.96 -1.69
CA ILE A 181 -12.40 -24.06 -1.05
C ILE A 181 -10.95 -24.31 -1.52
N PRO A 182 -10.40 -25.55 -1.53
CA PRO A 182 -9.05 -25.82 -2.02
C PRO A 182 -8.86 -25.46 -3.50
N MET A 183 -9.90 -25.66 -4.32
CA MET A 183 -9.88 -25.30 -5.74
C MET A 183 -9.76 -23.78 -5.94
N GLN A 184 -10.45 -22.98 -5.12
CA GLN A 184 -10.32 -21.53 -5.17
C GLN A 184 -8.97 -21.07 -4.60
N GLN A 185 -8.48 -21.68 -3.52
CA GLN A 185 -7.15 -21.39 -2.97
C GLN A 185 -6.03 -21.66 -3.99
N GLY A 186 -6.12 -22.76 -4.76
CA GLY A 186 -5.16 -23.07 -5.83
C GLY A 186 -5.20 -22.11 -7.02
N ARG A 187 -6.33 -21.44 -7.27
CA ARG A 187 -6.44 -20.35 -8.27
C ARG A 187 -5.89 -19.03 -7.74
N ILE A 188 -6.02 -18.80 -6.43
CA ILE A 188 -5.58 -17.56 -5.76
C ILE A 188 -4.10 -17.61 -5.39
N SER A 189 -3.47 -18.79 -5.31
CA SER A 189 -2.01 -18.90 -5.23
C SER A 189 -1.40 -18.82 -6.64
N PRO A 190 -0.86 -17.66 -7.07
CA PRO A 190 -0.17 -17.59 -8.36
C PRO A 190 1.17 -18.33 -8.26
N SER A 191 1.36 -19.33 -9.12
CA SER A 191 2.58 -19.56 -9.92
C SER A 191 3.95 -19.17 -9.30
N SER A 192 4.22 -19.51 -8.04
CA SER A 192 5.53 -19.29 -7.38
C SER A 192 6.55 -20.41 -7.67
N SER A 193 6.21 -21.43 -8.45
CA SER A 193 7.12 -22.54 -8.77
C SER A 193 7.14 -22.85 -10.27
N ALA A 194 7.86 -22.03 -11.03
CA ALA A 194 8.44 -22.48 -12.29
C ALA A 194 9.82 -23.12 -12.00
N PRO A 195 10.02 -24.43 -12.24
CA PRO A 195 11.33 -25.06 -12.10
C PRO A 195 12.22 -24.73 -13.31
N SER A 196 13.30 -23.98 -13.07
CA SER A 196 14.40 -23.82 -14.00
C SER A 196 15.10 -25.17 -14.21
N THR A 197 15.00 -25.69 -15.43
CA THR A 197 15.84 -26.79 -15.94
C THR A 197 16.96 -26.17 -16.77
N THR A 198 18.23 -26.40 -16.38
CA THR A 198 19.33 -26.93 -17.24
C THR A 198 20.69 -26.92 -16.54
N LYS A 199 21.22 -28.14 -16.36
CA LYS A 199 22.62 -28.63 -16.41
C LYS A 199 23.79 -27.61 -16.49
N ALA A 200 24.79 -27.79 -15.62
CA ALA A 200 26.15 -28.19 -16.01
C ALA A 200 27.03 -28.57 -14.79
N SER A 201 27.85 -29.58 -15.02
CA SER A 201 28.79 -30.30 -14.15
C SER A 201 29.99 -29.46 -13.67
N THR A 202 30.67 -29.89 -12.59
CA THR A 202 32.13 -30.21 -12.53
C THR A 202 32.69 -30.21 -11.09
N THR A 203 33.08 -31.42 -10.65
CA THR A 203 34.14 -31.84 -9.70
C THR A 203 34.75 -30.88 -8.66
N SER A 204 34.79 -31.27 -7.38
CA SER A 204 35.97 -31.92 -6.74
C SER A 204 35.88 -31.97 -5.21
N SER A 205 35.87 -33.20 -4.67
CA SER A 205 36.59 -33.74 -3.49
C SER A 205 36.59 -33.08 -2.07
N PRO A 206 36.83 -33.89 -1.03
CA PRO A 206 36.27 -33.69 0.31
C PRO A 206 37.31 -33.34 1.39
N SER A 207 36.88 -32.69 2.47
CA SER A 207 37.56 -32.80 3.76
C SER A 207 36.60 -32.69 4.94
N THR A 208 36.83 -33.60 5.86
CA THR A 208 36.25 -33.78 7.19
C THR A 208 36.50 -32.60 8.11
N THR A 209 35.56 -32.27 9.01
CA THR A 209 35.80 -32.18 10.47
C THR A 209 34.51 -32.06 11.27
N LYS A 210 34.53 -32.74 12.42
CA LYS A 210 33.56 -32.72 13.54
C LYS A 210 33.39 -31.31 14.12
N SER A 211 32.23 -31.04 14.72
CA SER A 211 32.00 -30.45 16.06
C SER A 211 30.52 -30.03 16.17
N SER A 212 29.66 -30.78 16.85
CA SER A 212 29.25 -30.55 18.25
C SER A 212 28.77 -29.13 18.55
N SER A 213 27.45 -28.93 18.68
CA SER A 213 26.82 -28.28 19.85
C SER A 213 25.30 -28.08 19.66
N SER A 214 24.57 -28.62 20.64
CA SER A 214 23.36 -28.07 21.27
C SER A 214 22.05 -27.88 20.48
N PRO A 215 20.96 -28.58 20.88
CA PRO A 215 19.60 -28.21 20.54
C PRO A 215 19.04 -27.21 21.56
N SER A 216 18.67 -26.01 21.10
CA SER A 216 17.84 -25.07 21.87
C SER A 216 16.43 -25.10 21.29
N THR A 217 15.54 -25.78 22.00
CA THR A 217 14.12 -25.89 21.67
C THR A 217 13.43 -24.58 22.02
N ARG A 218 12.99 -23.88 20.98
CA ARG A 218 12.31 -22.58 21.04
C ARG A 218 10.81 -22.77 21.28
N GLU A 219 10.30 -21.85 22.09
CA GLU A 219 8.97 -21.79 22.67
C GLU A 219 7.83 -21.77 21.65
N SER A 220 6.76 -22.46 22.06
CA SER A 220 5.41 -22.45 21.52
C SER A 220 4.79 -21.07 21.66
N SER A 221 4.29 -20.50 20.57
CA SER A 221 3.41 -19.32 20.62
C SER A 221 2.23 -19.54 19.68
N THR A 222 1.13 -20.02 20.26
CA THR A 222 -0.20 -20.08 19.67
C THR A 222 -0.76 -18.66 19.61
N ALA A 223 -0.74 -18.05 18.42
CA ALA A 223 -1.49 -16.82 18.15
C ALA A 223 -2.81 -17.19 17.48
N SER A 224 -3.88 -17.23 18.27
CA SER A 224 -5.26 -17.32 17.81
C SER A 224 -5.62 -16.02 17.09
N SER A 225 -5.77 -16.10 15.76
CA SER A 225 -6.24 -14.99 14.92
C SER A 225 -7.76 -15.10 14.79
N THR A 226 -8.49 -14.33 15.60
CA THR A 226 -9.94 -14.15 15.48
C THR A 226 -10.21 -13.20 14.33
N ARG A 227 -10.74 -13.73 13.22
CA ARG A 227 -11.10 -12.95 12.03
C ARG A 227 -12.59 -12.61 12.06
N GLU A 228 -12.87 -11.32 12.18
CA GLU A 228 -14.18 -10.69 11.98
C GLU A 228 -14.80 -11.10 10.64
N SER A 229 -16.07 -11.49 10.69
CA SER A 229 -16.97 -11.54 9.55
C SER A 229 -18.07 -10.51 9.80
N SER A 230 -18.03 -9.38 9.10
CA SER A 230 -19.12 -8.41 9.05
C SER A 230 -19.70 -8.41 7.64
N ALA A 231 -20.87 -9.02 7.52
CA ALA A 231 -21.71 -9.00 6.34
C ALA A 231 -22.36 -7.60 6.21
N ALA A 232 -22.22 -7.02 5.02
CA ALA A 232 -23.02 -5.90 4.60
C ALA A 232 -24.44 -6.38 4.29
N SER A 233 -25.45 -5.72 4.84
CA SER A 233 -26.80 -5.76 4.30
C SER A 233 -27.31 -4.33 4.16
N SER A 234 -27.55 -3.97 2.91
CA SER A 234 -28.23 -2.75 2.48
C SER A 234 -29.71 -2.85 2.79
N THR A 235 -30.32 -1.76 3.25
CA THR A 235 -31.75 -1.53 3.01
C THR A 235 -32.06 -0.04 3.04
N GLU A 236 -32.80 0.37 2.02
CA GLU A 236 -33.33 1.70 1.75
C GLU A 236 -34.31 2.16 2.85
N ALA A 237 -34.35 3.46 3.13
CA ALA A 237 -35.60 4.17 3.40
C ALA A 237 -35.44 5.69 3.29
N SER A 238 -36.16 6.22 2.31
CA SER A 238 -36.72 7.57 2.20
C SER A 238 -37.04 8.28 3.52
N SER A 239 -36.67 9.56 3.66
CA SER A 239 -37.60 10.69 3.92
C SER A 239 -36.86 12.01 4.20
N ALA A 240 -37.16 13.04 3.41
CA ALA A 240 -37.05 14.46 3.78
C ALA A 240 -38.14 14.77 4.85
N PRO A 241 -38.09 15.86 5.67
CA PRO A 241 -37.99 17.26 5.22
C PRO A 241 -37.23 18.20 6.20
N GLY A 242 -37.11 19.49 5.84
CA GLY A 242 -36.95 20.54 6.87
C GLY A 242 -35.99 21.68 6.51
N SER A 243 -36.51 22.65 5.78
CA SER A 243 -35.99 24.00 5.69
C SER A 243 -36.01 24.72 7.04
N THR A 244 -34.88 25.30 7.47
CA THR A 244 -34.89 26.39 8.44
C THR A 244 -33.88 27.47 8.07
N THR A 245 -34.43 28.59 7.63
CA THR A 245 -33.80 29.89 7.44
C THR A 245 -33.57 30.57 8.79
N SER A 246 -32.39 31.15 9.01
CA SER A 246 -32.10 32.26 9.95
C SER A 246 -30.73 32.81 9.54
N SER A 247 -30.59 33.97 8.87
CA SER A 247 -30.94 35.35 9.26
C SER A 247 -30.25 35.76 10.57
N TRP A 248 -29.93 37.06 10.68
CA TRP A 248 -29.12 37.77 11.68
C TRP A 248 -27.61 37.73 11.38
N GLY A 249 -26.89 38.84 11.20
CA GLY A 249 -27.22 40.26 11.27
C GLY A 249 -25.92 41.04 11.10
N GLU A 250 -26.00 42.15 10.35
CA GLU A 250 -24.95 43.13 10.12
C GLU A 250 -24.45 43.80 11.42
N THR A 251 -23.13 44.04 11.51
CA THR A 251 -22.59 45.28 12.11
C THR A 251 -21.31 45.73 11.42
N ALA A 252 -21.48 46.78 10.61
CA ALA A 252 -20.64 47.96 10.37
C ALA A 252 -19.12 48.00 10.69
N ALA A 253 -18.37 48.35 9.63
CA ALA A 253 -17.47 49.50 9.49
C ALA A 253 -16.19 49.67 10.35
N SER A 254 -15.04 49.77 9.66
CA SER A 254 -13.99 50.81 9.75
C SER A 254 -12.82 50.44 8.81
N THR A 255 -12.68 50.98 7.61
CA THR A 255 -11.96 52.22 7.23
C THR A 255 -10.56 52.39 7.86
N THR A 256 -9.50 52.19 7.05
CA THR A 256 -8.26 53.02 6.85
C THR A 256 -7.27 52.18 6.00
N ARG A 257 -7.06 52.41 4.71
CA ARG A 257 -6.21 53.40 4.01
C ARG A 257 -4.71 53.38 4.39
N SER A 258 -3.85 52.86 3.49
CA SER A 258 -2.50 53.37 3.09
C SER A 258 -1.79 52.29 2.23
N ALA A 259 -1.74 52.44 0.90
CA ALA A 259 -0.72 53.13 0.08
C ALA A 259 0.43 52.20 -0.37
N PRO A 260 0.73 52.10 -1.69
CA PRO A 260 1.80 51.26 -2.24
C PRO A 260 3.13 52.03 -2.35
N SER A 261 4.22 51.44 -1.86
CA SER A 261 5.58 51.95 -2.11
C SER A 261 6.14 51.31 -3.38
N THR A 262 6.10 52.07 -4.47
CA THR A 262 7.01 51.95 -5.61
C THR A 262 8.43 52.30 -5.17
N THR A 263 9.37 51.37 -5.26
CA THR A 263 10.81 51.69 -5.24
C THR A 263 11.38 51.47 -6.63
N THR A 264 11.45 52.58 -7.36
CA THR A 264 12.37 52.82 -8.47
C THR A 264 13.81 52.71 -7.96
N SER A 265 14.64 51.85 -8.55
CA SER A 265 16.09 52.02 -8.48
C SER A 265 16.71 51.79 -9.86
N ALA A 266 17.36 52.84 -10.32
CA ALA A 266 17.96 52.97 -11.62
C ALA A 266 19.42 52.45 -11.60
N ARG A 267 19.80 51.78 -12.69
CA ARG A 267 20.95 52.10 -13.54
C ARG A 267 22.32 52.25 -12.84
N SER A 268 23.25 51.32 -13.14
CA SER A 268 24.67 51.66 -13.27
C SER A 268 25.32 50.91 -14.42
N THR A 269 25.67 51.70 -15.44
CA THR A 269 26.55 51.38 -16.57
C THR A 269 27.96 51.91 -16.26
N THR A 270 28.98 51.05 -16.33
CA THR A 270 30.40 51.36 -16.59
C THR A 270 31.04 50.03 -17.01
N LEU A 271 31.43 49.75 -18.26
CA LEU A 271 32.42 50.40 -19.14
C LEU A 271 33.85 50.40 -18.55
N CYS A 272 34.77 49.76 -19.30
CA CYS A 272 36.25 49.77 -19.30
C CYS A 272 36.87 48.40 -18.97
N LYS A 273 37.90 47.88 -19.64
CA LYS A 273 38.51 48.08 -20.97
C LYS A 273 39.47 46.90 -21.12
#